data_AF-A0A540VEM9-F1
#
_entry.id   AF-A0A540VEM9-F1
#
_cell.length_a   1.000
_cell.length_b   1.000
_cell.length_c   1.000
_cell.angle_alpha   90.00
_cell.angle_beta   90.00
_cell.angle_gamma   90.00
#
_symmetry.space_group_name_H-M   'P 1'
#
loop_
_entity.id
_entity.type
_entity.pdbx_description
1 polymer ?
#
loop_
_entity_poly.entity_id
_entity_poly.type
_entity_poly.pdbx_seq_one_letter_code
_entity_poly.pdbx_strand_id
1 'polypeptide(L)'
;MAYSLNDLYQPLRNVMRINGAVVGLLLGLALLLLPRAVLSDWGIPLAGETWPLRSTGALLLTYGLHAWLAAREPIITLASLVHLLVTNGLLALVLLVAYLQGELAGLHLVGRLLLIVIFALCLAGTLAPLPYLRREQRA
;
A
#
# COMPACT_ATOMS: atom_id res chain seq x y z
N MET A 1 -17.57 1.25 -25.30
CA MET A 1 -17.62 0.92 -23.87
C MET A 1 -18.56 1.91 -23.21
N ALA A 2 -19.76 1.48 -22.83
CA ALA A 2 -20.73 2.35 -22.18
C ALA A 2 -20.25 2.69 -20.77
N TYR A 3 -19.64 3.86 -20.61
CA TYR A 3 -19.42 4.46 -19.30
C TYR A 3 -20.80 4.83 -18.76
N SER A 4 -21.33 4.03 -17.83
CA SER A 4 -22.42 4.49 -16.97
C SER A 4 -21.90 5.70 -16.20
N LEU A 5 -22.57 6.84 -16.34
CA LEU A 5 -22.33 8.07 -15.55
C LEU A 5 -22.48 7.86 -14.03
N ASN A 6 -22.78 6.63 -13.59
CA ASN A 6 -23.02 6.24 -12.21
C ASN A 6 -22.19 5.00 -11.81
N ASP A 7 -20.89 4.95 -12.17
CA ASP A 7 -19.97 3.91 -11.65
C ASP A 7 -19.71 4.16 -10.16
N LEU A 8 -20.53 3.56 -9.30
CA LEU A 8 -20.43 3.63 -7.83
C LEU A 8 -19.05 3.20 -7.30
N TYR A 9 -18.29 2.41 -8.05
CA TYR A 9 -16.97 1.91 -7.67
C TYR A 9 -15.82 2.80 -8.16
N GLN A 10 -16.09 3.86 -8.92
CA GLN A 10 -15.05 4.76 -9.43
C GLN A 10 -14.08 5.30 -8.35
N PRO A 11 -14.54 5.79 -7.18
CA PRO A 11 -13.60 6.28 -6.16
C PRO A 11 -12.76 5.14 -5.57
N LEU A 12 -13.34 3.95 -5.41
CA LEU A 12 -12.59 2.76 -4.97
C LEU A 12 -11.52 2.36 -5.98
N ARG A 13 -11.84 2.36 -7.28
CA ARG A 13 -10.87 2.08 -8.36
C ARG A 13 -9.71 3.07 -8.34
N ASN A 14 -9.99 4.34 -8.09
CA ASN A 14 -8.94 5.36 -7.97
C ASN A 14 -8.03 5.07 -6.77
N VAL A 15 -8.59 4.73 -5.61
CA VAL A 15 -7.80 4.33 -4.44
C VAL A 15 -6.95 3.11 -4.75
N MET A 16 -7.52 2.06 -5.36
CA MET A 16 -6.76 0.85 -5.74
C MET A 16 -5.61 1.16 -6.70
N ARG A 17 -5.82 2.06 -7.68
CA ARG A 17 -4.78 2.48 -8.62
C ARG A 17 -3.68 3.28 -7.95
N ILE A 18 -4.04 4.31 -7.18
CA ILE A 18 -3.06 5.18 -6.52
C ILE A 18 -2.26 4.36 -5.50
N ASN A 19 -2.93 3.57 -4.69
CA ASN A 19 -2.31 2.77 -3.66
C ASN A 19 -1.47 1.63 -4.26
N GLY A 20 -2.01 0.91 -5.25
CA GLY A 20 -1.26 -0.09 -6.00
C GLY A 20 -0.02 0.48 -6.68
N ALA A 21 -0.11 1.66 -7.29
CA ALA A 21 1.02 2.30 -7.97
C ALA A 21 2.07 2.87 -7.00
N VAL A 22 1.65 3.56 -5.93
CA VAL A 22 2.58 4.25 -5.02
C VAL A 22 3.11 3.29 -3.95
N VAL A 23 2.23 2.64 -3.19
CA VAL A 23 2.62 1.76 -2.07
C VAL A 23 3.07 0.39 -2.57
N GLY A 24 2.43 -0.14 -3.61
CA GLY A 24 2.80 -1.43 -4.16
C GLY A 24 4.00 -1.36 -5.10
N LEU A 25 3.83 -0.67 -6.24
CA LEU A 25 4.83 -0.68 -7.31
C LEU A 25 6.04 0.22 -7.01
N LEU A 26 5.83 1.51 -6.75
CA LEU A 26 6.93 2.47 -6.56
C LEU A 26 7.75 2.11 -5.33
N LEU A 27 7.11 1.95 -4.17
CA LEU A 27 7.80 1.56 -2.95
C LEU A 27 8.38 0.14 -3.06
N GLY A 28 7.66 -0.81 -3.66
CA GLY A 28 8.17 -2.17 -3.87
C GLY A 28 9.42 -2.21 -4.75
N LEU A 29 9.42 -1.49 -5.88
CA LEU A 29 10.60 -1.32 -6.73
C LEU A 29 11.73 -0.61 -5.98
N ALA A 30 11.40 0.41 -5.18
CA ALA A 30 12.39 1.14 -4.43
C ALA A 30 13.11 0.21 -3.43
N LEU A 31 12.34 -0.55 -2.65
CA LEU A 31 12.89 -1.52 -1.71
C LEU A 31 13.60 -2.69 -2.39
N LEU A 32 13.21 -3.07 -3.62
CA LEU A 32 13.83 -4.17 -4.35
C LEU A 32 15.14 -3.77 -5.06
N LEU A 33 15.22 -2.53 -5.57
CA LEU A 33 16.30 -2.10 -6.46
C LEU A 33 17.27 -1.09 -5.83
N LEU A 34 16.84 -0.24 -4.89
CA LEU A 34 17.74 0.81 -4.38
C LEU A 34 18.95 0.21 -3.65
N PRO A 35 20.15 0.78 -3.81
CA PRO A 35 21.31 0.35 -3.05
C PRO A 35 21.15 0.67 -1.56
N ARG A 36 21.85 -0.10 -0.71
CA ARG A 36 21.89 0.11 0.74
C ARG A 36 22.29 1.54 1.12
N ALA A 37 23.25 2.13 0.41
CA ALA A 37 23.71 3.50 0.64
C ALA A 37 22.58 4.54 0.50
N VAL A 38 21.76 4.42 -0.55
CA VAL A 38 20.65 5.36 -0.77
C VAL A 38 19.56 5.18 0.28
N LEU A 39 19.31 3.95 0.71
CA LEU A 39 18.35 3.65 1.77
C LEU A 39 18.84 4.12 3.15
N SER A 40 20.14 4.02 3.44
CA SER A 40 20.72 4.59 4.66
C SER A 40 20.68 6.11 4.68
N ASP A 41 20.86 6.77 3.53
CA ASP A 41 20.72 8.22 3.41
C ASP A 41 19.29 8.69 3.69
N TRP A 42 18.28 7.82 3.51
CA TRP A 42 16.91 8.09 3.91
C TRP A 42 16.67 7.88 5.42
N GLY A 43 17.69 7.47 6.17
CA GLY A 43 17.64 7.23 7.61
C GLY A 43 17.05 5.87 7.96
N ILE A 44 17.07 4.89 7.04
CA ILE A 44 16.69 3.50 7.34
C ILE A 44 17.90 2.80 7.96
N PRO A 45 17.87 2.46 9.27
CA PRO A 45 19.00 1.83 9.94
C PRO A 45 19.14 0.37 9.45
N LEU A 46 19.95 0.18 8.42
CA LEU A 46 20.21 -1.14 7.85
C LEU A 46 21.34 -1.79 8.64
N ALA A 47 21.06 -2.26 9.84
CA ALA A 47 21.98 -3.05 10.66
C ALA A 47 21.76 -4.55 10.40
N GLY A 48 22.15 -5.06 9.22
CA GLY A 48 22.03 -6.49 8.93
C GLY A 48 21.96 -6.84 7.44
N GLU A 49 21.51 -8.07 7.19
CA GLU A 49 21.29 -8.59 5.84
C GLU A 49 20.13 -7.86 5.16
N THR A 50 20.27 -7.54 3.88
CA THR A 50 19.27 -6.77 3.13
C THR A 50 18.16 -7.64 2.51
N TRP A 51 18.27 -8.97 2.55
CA TRP A 51 17.30 -9.85 1.91
C TRP A 51 15.86 -9.74 2.47
N PRO A 52 15.61 -9.49 3.78
CA PRO A 52 14.25 -9.32 4.28
C PRO A 52 13.60 -8.06 3.69
N LEU A 53 14.39 -7.00 3.51
CA LEU A 53 13.92 -5.78 2.86
C LEU A 53 13.56 -6.03 1.39
N ARG A 54 14.39 -6.81 0.68
CA ARG A 54 14.13 -7.17 -0.72
C ARG A 54 12.89 -8.04 -0.85
N SER A 55 12.67 -8.99 0.06
CA SER A 55 11.48 -9.83 0.06
C SER A 55 10.22 -9.01 0.35
N THR A 56 10.27 -8.05 1.27
CA THR A 56 9.19 -7.06 1.44
C THR A 56 8.93 -6.27 0.16
N GLY A 57 9.97 -5.83 -0.56
CA GLY A 57 9.83 -5.17 -1.85
C GLY A 57 9.11 -6.04 -2.90
N ALA A 58 9.47 -7.32 -3.00
CA ALA A 58 8.80 -8.27 -3.91
C ALA A 58 7.32 -8.52 -3.55
N LEU A 59 7.00 -8.60 -2.26
CA LEU A 59 5.62 -8.74 -1.79
C LEU A 59 4.80 -7.49 -2.11
N LEU A 60 5.37 -6.29 -1.91
CA LEU A 60 4.73 -5.03 -2.25
C LEU A 60 4.48 -4.92 -3.77
N LEU A 61 5.43 -5.36 -4.59
CA LEU A 61 5.24 -5.41 -6.05
C LEU A 61 4.08 -6.32 -6.44
N THR A 62 4.02 -7.50 -5.84
CA THR A 62 2.94 -8.46 -6.07
C THR A 62 1.58 -7.87 -5.69
N TYR A 63 1.50 -7.23 -4.53
CA TYR A 63 0.32 -6.48 -4.10
C TYR A 63 -0.02 -5.34 -5.06
N GLY A 64 0.95 -4.55 -5.50
CA GLY A 64 0.77 -3.43 -6.42
C GLY A 64 0.20 -3.87 -7.77
N LEU A 65 0.71 -4.97 -8.32
CA LEU A 65 0.18 -5.59 -9.53
C LEU A 65 -1.25 -6.09 -9.32
N HIS A 66 -1.51 -6.80 -8.22
CA HIS A 66 -2.85 -7.29 -7.90
C HIS A 66 -3.87 -6.14 -7.78
N ALA A 67 -3.55 -5.10 -7.01
CA ALA A 67 -4.41 -3.93 -6.85
C ALA A 67 -4.67 -3.20 -8.18
N TRP A 68 -3.64 -3.09 -9.03
CA TRP A 68 -3.77 -2.43 -10.32
C TRP A 68 -4.60 -3.22 -11.32
N LEU A 69 -4.46 -4.55 -11.35
CA LEU A 69 -5.26 -5.46 -12.17
C LEU A 69 -6.71 -5.47 -11.70
N ALA A 70 -6.95 -5.66 -10.40
CA ALA A 70 -8.29 -5.67 -9.82
C ALA A 70 -9.03 -4.33 -10.05
N ALA A 71 -8.32 -3.19 -10.06
CA ALA A 71 -8.92 -1.89 -10.38
C ALA A 71 -9.41 -1.76 -11.83
N ARG A 72 -9.00 -2.66 -12.74
CA ARG A 72 -9.41 -2.69 -14.16
C ARG A 72 -10.52 -3.71 -14.43
N GLU A 73 -10.83 -4.60 -13.50
CA GLU A 73 -11.89 -5.59 -13.68
C GLU A 73 -13.27 -4.93 -13.73
N PRO A 74 -14.20 -5.37 -14.60
CA PRO A 74 -15.52 -4.76 -14.69
C PRO A 74 -16.33 -4.92 -13.39
N ILE A 75 -16.12 -6.02 -12.67
CA ILE A 75 -16.75 -6.32 -11.39
C ILE A 75 -15.62 -6.48 -10.37
N ILE A 76 -15.69 -5.74 -9.26
CA ILE A 76 -14.73 -5.88 -8.16
C ILE A 76 -15.24 -6.98 -7.25
N THR A 77 -14.47 -8.06 -7.09
CA THR A 77 -14.88 -9.19 -6.26
C THR A 77 -14.73 -8.89 -4.77
N LEU A 78 -15.57 -9.52 -3.93
CA LEU A 78 -15.41 -9.52 -2.47
C LEU A 78 -13.99 -9.89 -2.03
N ALA A 79 -13.37 -10.89 -2.68
CA ALA A 79 -12.01 -11.31 -2.38
C ALA A 79 -10.99 -10.17 -2.57
N SER A 80 -11.10 -9.40 -3.66
CA SER A 80 -10.26 -8.21 -3.89
C SER A 80 -10.53 -7.08 -2.88
N LEU A 81 -11.77 -6.90 -2.40
CA LEU A 81 -12.07 -5.93 -1.34
C LEU A 81 -11.42 -6.30 -0.01
N VAL A 82 -11.55 -7.58 0.37
CA VAL A 82 -10.93 -8.11 1.60
C VAL A 82 -9.42 -8.05 1.50
N HIS A 83 -8.84 -8.45 0.36
CA HIS A 83 -7.40 -8.38 0.14
C HIS A 83 -6.89 -6.93 0.26
N LEU A 84 -7.57 -5.96 -0.37
CA LEU A 84 -7.18 -4.55 -0.27
C LEU A 84 -7.25 -4.06 1.19
N LEU A 85 -8.34 -4.38 1.90
CA LEU A 85 -8.55 -3.98 3.29
C LEU A 85 -7.45 -4.55 4.21
N VAL A 86 -7.21 -5.86 4.12
CA VAL A 86 -6.29 -6.58 4.99
C VAL A 86 -4.85 -6.17 4.71
N THR A 87 -4.42 -6.15 3.44
CA THR A 87 -3.02 -5.81 3.12
C THR A 87 -2.68 -4.39 3.55
N ASN A 88 -3.55 -3.41 3.23
CA ASN A 88 -3.31 -2.04 3.66
C ASN A 88 -3.40 -1.87 5.18
N GLY A 89 -4.32 -2.58 5.83
CA GLY A 89 -4.49 -2.52 7.28
C GLY A 89 -3.27 -3.06 8.00
N LEU A 90 -2.72 -4.18 7.54
CA LEU A 90 -1.49 -4.76 8.07
C LEU A 90 -0.29 -3.86 7.83
N LEU A 91 -0.15 -3.26 6.63
CA LEU A 91 0.93 -2.31 6.36
C LEU A 91 0.85 -1.07 7.27
N ALA A 92 -0.35 -0.48 7.43
CA ALA A 92 -0.54 0.64 8.34
C ALA A 92 -0.23 0.25 9.79
N LEU A 93 -0.65 -0.93 10.23
CA LEU A 93 -0.38 -1.45 11.56
C LEU A 93 1.13 -1.63 11.80
N VAL A 94 1.87 -2.21 10.84
CA VAL A 94 3.32 -2.37 10.94
C VAL A 94 4.01 -1.01 11.07
N LEU A 95 3.62 -0.01 10.27
CA LEU A 95 4.18 1.34 10.39
C LEU A 95 3.88 2.00 11.74
N LEU A 96 2.66 1.78 12.26
CA LEU A 96 2.28 2.28 13.59
C LEU A 96 3.09 1.59 14.70
N VAL A 97 3.26 0.28 14.63
CA VAL A 97 4.08 -0.47 15.60
C VAL A 97 5.54 0.00 15.56
N ALA A 98 6.13 0.12 14.37
CA ALA A 98 7.49 0.64 14.20
C ALA A 98 7.65 2.07 14.76
N TYR A 99 6.64 2.91 14.58
CA TYR A 99 6.60 4.25 15.20
C TYR A 99 6.59 4.16 16.72
N LEU A 100 5.71 3.35 17.31
CA LEU A 100 5.56 3.21 18.76
C LEU A 100 6.80 2.59 19.42
N GLN A 101 7.51 1.70 18.71
CA GLN A 101 8.77 1.10 19.16
C GLN A 101 9.96 2.06 19.02
N GLY A 102 9.77 3.24 18.44
CA GLY A 102 10.84 4.22 18.24
C GLY A 102 11.82 3.85 17.13
N GLU A 103 11.56 2.79 16.34
CA GLU A 103 12.40 2.37 15.22
C GLU A 103 12.51 3.45 14.13
N LEU A 104 11.52 4.36 14.09
CA LEU A 104 11.45 5.46 13.14
C LEU A 104 12.10 6.77 13.64
N ALA A 105 12.72 6.77 14.83
CA ALA A 105 13.31 7.97 15.42
C ALA A 105 14.50 8.51 14.59
N GLY A 106 15.22 7.63 13.89
CA GLY A 106 16.39 7.98 13.06
C GLY A 106 16.08 8.49 11.65
N LEU A 107 14.82 8.55 11.22
CA LEU A 107 14.49 9.02 9.86
C LEU A 107 14.76 10.51 9.68
N HIS A 108 15.38 10.84 8.56
CA HIS A 108 15.47 12.21 8.07
C HIS A 108 14.08 12.78 7.71
N LEU A 109 13.97 14.11 7.65
CA LEU A 109 12.71 14.81 7.37
C LEU A 109 11.99 14.28 6.13
N VAL A 110 12.73 14.06 5.03
CA VAL A 110 12.19 13.52 3.76
C VAL A 110 11.64 12.12 3.96
N GLY A 111 12.39 11.24 4.64
CA GLY A 111 11.95 9.88 4.95
C GLY A 111 10.71 9.87 5.83
N ARG A 112 10.63 10.77 6.83
CA ARG A 112 9.46 10.92 7.70
C ARG A 112 8.23 11.39 6.92
N LEU A 113 8.37 12.37 6.02
CA LEU A 113 7.27 12.84 5.15
C LEU A 113 6.79 11.73 4.23
N LEU A 114 7.71 11.00 3.59
CA LEU A 114 7.36 9.86 2.73
C LEU A 114 6.57 8.79 3.50
N LEU A 115 7.02 8.47 4.72
CA LEU A 115 6.39 7.44 5.56
C LEU A 115 5.00 7.87 6.04
N ILE A 116 4.79 9.15 6.35
CA ILE A 116 3.46 9.71 6.62
C ILE A 116 2.54 9.57 5.41
N VAL A 117 3.03 9.88 4.20
CA VAL A 117 2.24 9.74 2.97
C VAL A 117 1.88 8.28 2.73
N ILE A 118 2.83 7.35 2.87
CA ILE A 118 2.58 5.91 2.74
C ILE A 118 1.55 5.45 3.77
N PHE A 119 1.69 5.85 5.03
CA PHE A 119 0.74 5.51 6.09
C PHE A 119 -0.68 6.02 5.78
N ALA A 120 -0.81 7.27 5.33
CA ALA A 120 -2.10 7.84 4.94
C ALA A 120 -2.73 7.10 3.75
N LEU A 121 -1.93 6.71 2.76
CA LEU A 121 -2.38 5.91 1.61
C LEU A 121 -2.83 4.51 2.05
N CYS A 122 -2.08 3.84 2.92
CA CYS A 122 -2.49 2.58 3.50
C CYS A 122 -3.82 2.74 4.25
N LEU A 123 -3.96 3.74 5.10
CA LEU A 123 -5.20 3.98 5.83
C LEU A 123 -6.38 4.23 4.88
N ALA A 124 -6.19 5.02 3.83
CA ALA A 124 -7.20 5.22 2.79
C ALA A 124 -7.55 3.90 2.07
N GLY A 125 -6.56 3.06 1.75
CA GLY A 125 -6.77 1.74 1.16
C GLY A 125 -7.51 0.76 2.08
N THR A 126 -7.32 0.87 3.39
CA THR A 126 -8.05 0.08 4.39
C THR A 126 -9.50 0.52 4.52
N LEU A 127 -9.75 1.83 4.54
CA LEU A 127 -11.08 2.40 4.79
C LEU A 127 -11.96 2.44 3.54
N ALA A 128 -11.38 2.66 2.36
CA ALA A 128 -12.10 2.76 1.09
C ALA A 128 -13.02 1.56 0.77
N PRO A 129 -12.64 0.28 1.01
CA PRO A 129 -13.51 -0.86 0.72
C PRO A 129 -14.65 -1.06 1.74
N LEU A 130 -14.62 -0.44 2.93
CA LEU A 130 -15.61 -0.68 4.00
C LEU A 130 -17.07 -0.40 3.60
N PRO A 131 -17.40 0.73 2.93
CA PRO A 131 -18.77 0.99 2.51
C PRO A 131 -19.29 -0.03 1.48
N TYR A 132 -18.39 -0.58 0.66
CA TYR A 132 -18.71 -1.55 -0.39
C TYR A 132 -18.90 -2.95 0.19
N LEU A 133 -18.02 -3.37 1.10
CA LEU A 133 -18.15 -4.61 1.87
C LEU A 133 -19.49 -4.69 2.60
N ARG A 134 -19.91 -3.60 3.25
CA ARG A 134 -21.21 -3.54 3.96
C ARG A 134 -22.42 -3.69 3.03
N ARG A 135 -22.30 -3.29 1.76
CA ARG A 135 -23.37 -3.46 0.76
C ARG A 135 -23.42 -4.88 0.26
N GLU A 136 -22.27 -5.48 -0.02
CA GLU A 136 -22.16 -6.85 -0.53
C GLU A 136 -22.57 -7.90 0.52
N GLN A 137 -22.37 -7.62 1.80
CA GLN A 137 -22.87 -8.48 2.90
C GLN A 137 -24.39 -8.38 3.14
N ARG A 138 -25.06 -7.36 2.59
CA ARG A 138 -26.49 -7.12 2.77
C ARG A 138 -27.33 -7.49 1.54
N ALA A 139 -26.67 -7.76 0.41
CA ALA A 139 -27.28 -8.24 -0.83
C ALA A 139 -27.40 -9.77 -0.80
#